data_AF-A0A2J0LSG8-F1
#
_entry.id   AF-A0A2J0LSG8-F1
#
_cell.length_a   1.000
_cell.length_b   1.000
_cell.length_c   1.000
_cell.angle_alpha   90.00
_cell.angle_beta   90.00
_cell.angle_gamma   90.00
#
_symmetry.space_group_name_H-M   'P 1'
#
loop_
_entity.id
_entity.type
_entity.pdbx_description
1 polymer ?
#
loop_
_entity_poly.entity_id
_entity_poly.type
_entity_poly.pdbx_seq_one_letter_code
_entity_poly.pdbx_strand_id
1 'polypeptide(L)'
;VTTLDRSDIKYYTSGQLWSYSDHSVNQQGFETNKSMVLEYDSTTSLQSGFAQTVTTPVNNTQVEDVSTIRSGISYNGLGQADAYFEDMVSPSDPFKHVDWMLGTYNKQGQQLGFMEIANQSGQTLLKIRSDMQYNTNLGLLTDYIEIQNYTDSANPFINLTTVTSISAADYDSLKQMSSFTQSVTTTGTDALGNFLNNTKLTVRENENGLLDFDNNGRLIKYKETVTEDSDIASSYQTSSSKITRRANEYYANNQIKKYTDTIEIGEDSSAPDLKTTKITNNMTYLTDGKQNTFNVSTHQQGTTTYNNETGAPETREIDLLTASARSETMYSGLGKLLHYRDILTTTGLNIERNTEWSAAAVNYNLLDQVVSYTDKTRTHGDKDNDTIDDVDTITEFTRSNIKYDGLSRMYSYNEDSVLKDEVPPVKLEVRTQILRTSTTYDQQSRMAG
;
A
#
# COMPACT_ATOMS: atom_id res chain seq x y z
N VAL A 1 3.60 -25.67 -10.20
CA VAL A 1 2.38 -26.41 -9.78
C VAL A 1 2.00 -25.90 -8.41
N THR A 2 0.75 -25.49 -8.20
CA THR A 2 0.24 -25.20 -6.85
C THR A 2 -0.07 -26.54 -6.18
N THR A 3 0.49 -26.83 -5.02
CA THR A 3 0.11 -27.99 -4.22
C THR A 3 -0.99 -27.58 -3.25
N LEU A 4 -2.02 -28.42 -3.14
CA LEU A 4 -3.10 -28.26 -2.16
C LEU A 4 -3.27 -29.61 -1.48
N ASP A 5 -3.09 -29.63 -0.16
CA ASP A 5 -3.41 -30.75 0.70
C ASP A 5 -4.63 -30.39 1.55
N ARG A 6 -5.66 -31.23 1.51
CA ARG A 6 -6.90 -31.05 2.27
C ARG A 6 -7.07 -32.19 3.25
N SER A 7 -7.07 -31.87 4.54
CA SER A 7 -7.21 -32.82 5.64
C SER A 7 -8.42 -32.52 6.51
N ASP A 8 -8.64 -33.35 7.54
CA ASP A 8 -9.66 -33.17 8.59
C ASP A 8 -11.08 -32.94 8.06
N ILE A 9 -11.39 -33.54 6.90
CA ILE A 9 -12.65 -33.38 6.21
C ILE A 9 -13.76 -34.05 7.02
N LYS A 10 -14.76 -33.28 7.43
CA LYS A 10 -15.96 -33.76 8.12
C LYS A 10 -17.20 -33.40 7.32
N TYR A 11 -18.22 -34.24 7.42
CA TYR A 11 -19.49 -34.06 6.73
C TYR A 11 -20.65 -34.08 7.72
N TYR A 12 -21.72 -33.37 7.37
CA TYR A 12 -23.03 -33.57 7.98
C TYR A 12 -23.60 -34.94 7.58
N THR A 13 -24.59 -35.42 8.34
CA THR A 13 -25.33 -36.64 8.00
C THR A 13 -26.08 -36.53 6.66
N SER A 14 -26.39 -35.31 6.22
CA SER A 14 -26.94 -35.00 4.89
C SER A 14 -25.95 -35.22 3.74
N GLY A 15 -24.66 -35.45 4.04
CA GLY A 15 -23.58 -35.57 3.06
C GLY A 15 -22.94 -34.23 2.66
N GLN A 16 -23.43 -33.10 3.18
CA GLN A 16 -22.81 -31.78 2.96
C GLN A 16 -21.49 -31.65 3.73
N LEU A 17 -20.51 -30.95 3.16
CA LEU A 17 -19.21 -30.71 3.77
C LEU A 17 -19.35 -29.79 4.98
N TRP A 18 -18.93 -30.23 6.15
CA TRP A 18 -19.05 -29.46 7.40
C TRP A 18 -17.77 -28.69 7.72
N SER A 19 -16.61 -29.33 7.64
CA SER A 19 -15.32 -28.67 7.92
C SER A 19 -14.17 -29.36 7.21
N TYR A 20 -13.07 -28.62 7.04
CA TYR A 20 -11.81 -29.13 6.50
C TYR A 20 -10.66 -28.20 6.88
N SER A 21 -9.43 -28.71 6.74
CA SER A 21 -8.19 -27.94 6.81
C SER A 21 -7.50 -27.99 5.45
N ASP A 22 -7.02 -26.84 4.95
CA ASP A 22 -6.24 -26.73 3.73
C ASP A 22 -4.83 -26.23 4.05
N HIS A 23 -3.82 -26.93 3.54
CA HIS A 23 -2.46 -26.42 3.38
C HIS A 23 -2.18 -26.28 1.89
N SER A 24 -1.79 -25.07 1.45
CA SER A 24 -1.47 -24.84 0.04
C SER A 24 -0.14 -24.14 -0.13
N VAL A 25 0.57 -24.47 -1.20
CA VAL A 25 1.80 -23.80 -1.63
C VAL A 25 1.65 -23.39 -3.08
N ASN A 26 1.66 -22.08 -3.36
CA ASN A 26 1.48 -21.57 -4.71
C ASN A 26 2.78 -21.69 -5.55
N GLN A 27 2.71 -21.31 -6.83
CA GLN A 27 3.87 -21.37 -7.73
C GLN A 27 5.03 -20.45 -7.31
N GLN A 28 4.77 -19.51 -6.39
CA GLN A 28 5.73 -18.62 -5.75
C GLN A 28 6.33 -19.16 -4.47
N GLY A 29 5.96 -20.38 -4.06
CA GLY A 29 6.38 -20.95 -2.80
C GLY A 29 5.71 -20.29 -1.59
N PHE A 30 4.63 -19.52 -1.82
CA PHE A 30 3.86 -18.95 -0.73
C PHE A 30 2.89 -19.97 -0.17
N GLU A 31 2.91 -20.12 1.14
CA GLU A 31 2.13 -21.05 1.91
C GLU A 31 0.88 -20.38 2.49
N THR A 32 -0.20 -21.15 2.59
CA THR A 32 -1.40 -20.73 3.31
C THR A 32 -1.96 -21.92 4.05
N ASN A 33 -2.15 -21.75 5.36
CA ASN A 33 -2.82 -22.71 6.23
C ASN A 33 -4.18 -22.16 6.60
N LYS A 34 -5.23 -22.94 6.37
CA LYS A 34 -6.61 -22.50 6.51
C LYS A 34 -7.45 -23.60 7.14
N SER A 35 -8.22 -23.27 8.17
CA SER A 35 -9.28 -24.10 8.72
C SER A 35 -10.64 -23.53 8.35
N MET A 36 -11.59 -24.40 8.02
CA MET A 36 -12.93 -24.02 7.57
C MET A 36 -14.02 -24.78 8.31
N VAL A 37 -15.06 -24.06 8.70
CA VAL A 37 -16.34 -24.59 9.17
C VAL A 37 -17.44 -23.96 8.33
N LEU A 38 -18.32 -24.76 7.76
CA LEU A 38 -19.38 -24.34 6.84
C LEU A 38 -20.73 -24.58 7.50
N GLU A 39 -21.68 -23.69 7.25
CA GLU A 39 -23.05 -23.80 7.71
C GLU A 39 -24.01 -23.77 6.52
N TYR A 40 -25.13 -24.49 6.63
CA TYR A 40 -26.14 -24.59 5.57
C TYR A 40 -27.54 -24.33 6.11
N ASP A 41 -28.36 -23.69 5.29
CA ASP A 41 -29.77 -23.53 5.54
C ASP A 41 -30.49 -24.87 5.35
N SER A 42 -31.26 -25.28 6.36
CA SER A 42 -31.92 -26.60 6.38
C SER A 42 -33.02 -26.75 5.33
N THR A 43 -33.53 -25.65 4.75
CA THR A 43 -34.67 -25.65 3.83
C THR A 43 -34.20 -25.64 2.38
N THR A 44 -33.24 -24.79 2.06
CA THR A 44 -32.70 -24.56 0.72
C THR A 44 -31.47 -25.42 0.43
N SER A 45 -30.83 -25.97 1.46
CA SER A 45 -29.53 -26.65 1.37
C SER A 45 -28.39 -25.79 0.83
N LEU A 46 -28.59 -24.48 0.71
CA LEU A 46 -27.57 -23.49 0.36
C LEU A 46 -26.74 -23.14 1.60
N GLN A 47 -25.54 -22.63 1.38
CA GLN A 47 -24.66 -22.24 2.47
C GLN A 47 -25.23 -21.02 3.20
N SER A 48 -25.43 -21.09 4.50
CA SER A 48 -25.92 -19.96 5.31
C SER A 48 -24.80 -19.12 5.91
N GLY A 49 -23.59 -19.69 5.99
CA GLY A 49 -22.42 -19.04 6.56
C GLY A 49 -21.15 -19.88 6.51
N PHE A 50 -20.05 -19.31 7.02
CA PHE A 50 -18.85 -20.06 7.37
C PHE A 50 -18.02 -19.33 8.42
N ALA A 51 -17.17 -20.09 9.11
CA ALA A 51 -16.03 -19.56 9.85
C ALA A 51 -14.75 -20.08 9.21
N GLN A 52 -13.85 -19.18 8.87
CA GLN A 52 -12.53 -19.45 8.34
C GLN A 52 -11.49 -18.96 9.32
N THR A 53 -10.45 -19.73 9.58
CA THR A 53 -9.25 -19.25 10.28
C THR A 53 -8.04 -19.46 9.39
N VAL A 54 -7.24 -18.42 9.16
CA VAL A 54 -5.99 -18.47 8.39
C VAL A 54 -4.84 -18.12 9.32
N THR A 55 -3.83 -18.98 9.38
CA THR A 55 -2.59 -18.68 10.08
C THR A 55 -1.71 -17.83 9.18
N THR A 56 -1.41 -16.61 9.61
CA THR A 56 -0.67 -15.60 8.85
C THR A 56 0.68 -15.30 9.52
N PRO A 57 1.79 -15.19 8.77
CA PRO A 57 3.06 -14.75 9.34
C PRO A 57 3.01 -13.26 9.68
N VAL A 58 3.37 -12.95 10.92
CA VAL A 58 3.67 -11.60 11.40
C VAL A 58 5.08 -11.22 10.98
N ASN A 59 6.03 -12.15 11.13
CA ASN A 59 7.42 -12.07 10.69
C ASN A 59 7.97 -13.49 10.44
N ASN A 60 9.29 -13.64 10.29
CA ASN A 60 9.94 -14.94 10.04
C ASN A 60 9.75 -15.99 11.15
N THR A 61 9.40 -15.57 12.37
CA THR A 61 9.38 -16.43 13.56
C THR A 61 8.04 -16.46 14.28
N GLN A 62 7.13 -15.55 13.93
CA GLN A 62 5.85 -15.36 14.60
C GLN A 62 4.72 -15.42 13.58
N VAL A 63 3.61 -16.02 14.02
CA VAL A 63 2.38 -16.15 13.26
C VAL A 63 1.19 -15.76 14.14
N GLU A 64 0.11 -15.32 13.51
CA GLU A 64 -1.17 -15.03 14.15
C GLU A 64 -2.32 -15.62 13.33
N ASP A 65 -3.36 -16.06 14.02
CA ASP A 65 -4.57 -16.59 13.40
C ASP A 65 -5.58 -15.48 13.14
N VAL A 66 -5.96 -15.32 11.87
CA VAL A 66 -7.01 -14.40 11.43
C VAL A 66 -8.26 -15.19 11.16
N SER A 67 -9.35 -14.84 11.84
CA SER A 67 -10.66 -15.45 11.62
C SER A 67 -11.58 -14.55 10.80
N THR A 68 -12.24 -15.12 9.81
CA THR A 68 -13.30 -14.48 9.02
C THR A 68 -14.58 -15.29 9.18
N ILE A 69 -15.63 -14.65 9.66
CA ILE A 69 -16.94 -15.27 9.86
C ILE A 69 -17.91 -14.62 8.87
N ARG A 70 -18.44 -15.40 7.94
CA ARG A 70 -19.48 -14.95 7.01
C ARG A 70 -20.83 -15.46 7.47
N SER A 71 -21.84 -14.59 7.50
CA SER A 71 -23.20 -14.91 7.91
C SER A 71 -24.24 -14.17 7.07
N GLY A 72 -25.52 -14.49 7.26
CA GLY A 72 -26.63 -13.76 6.61
C GLY A 72 -26.61 -13.83 5.08
N ILE A 73 -26.08 -14.91 4.51
CA ILE A 73 -25.93 -15.03 3.06
C ILE A 73 -27.32 -15.10 2.39
N SER A 74 -27.56 -14.17 1.47
CA SER A 74 -28.73 -14.15 0.58
C SER A 74 -28.33 -14.53 -0.83
N TYR A 75 -29.25 -15.14 -1.57
CA TYR A 75 -29.01 -15.68 -2.91
C TYR A 75 -30.06 -15.18 -3.91
N ASN A 76 -29.60 -14.90 -5.12
CA ASN A 76 -30.49 -14.65 -6.25
C ASN A 76 -31.14 -15.95 -6.76
N GLY A 77 -32.05 -15.84 -7.73
CA GLY A 77 -32.77 -17.00 -8.29
C GLY A 77 -31.91 -18.06 -9.00
N LEU A 78 -30.62 -17.79 -9.23
CA LEU A 78 -29.64 -18.72 -9.79
C LEU A 78 -28.71 -19.33 -8.72
N GLY A 79 -28.95 -19.05 -7.43
CA GLY A 79 -28.14 -19.56 -6.32
C GLY A 79 -26.79 -18.86 -6.17
N GLN A 80 -26.65 -17.63 -6.69
CA GLN A 80 -25.46 -16.81 -6.52
C GLN A 80 -25.67 -15.83 -5.36
N ALA A 81 -24.68 -15.65 -4.51
CA ALA A 81 -24.81 -14.77 -3.35
C ALA A 81 -25.03 -13.32 -3.79
N ASP A 82 -26.02 -12.62 -3.25
CA ASP A 82 -26.30 -11.20 -3.57
C ASP A 82 -26.21 -10.28 -2.34
N ALA A 83 -26.14 -10.84 -1.14
CA ALA A 83 -25.74 -10.15 0.09
C ALA A 83 -25.15 -11.11 1.13
N TYR A 84 -24.32 -10.61 2.05
CA TYR A 84 -23.84 -11.28 3.26
C TYR A 84 -23.17 -10.29 4.22
N PHE A 85 -22.90 -10.74 5.44
CA PHE A 85 -22.10 -10.04 6.44
C PHE A 85 -20.77 -10.76 6.66
N GLU A 86 -19.69 -10.03 6.93
CA GLU A 86 -18.40 -10.57 7.35
C GLU A 86 -17.82 -9.89 8.57
N ASP A 87 -17.42 -10.70 9.54
CA ASP A 87 -16.65 -10.27 10.71
C ASP A 87 -15.21 -10.77 10.58
N MET A 88 -14.24 -9.86 10.69
CA MET A 88 -12.82 -10.18 10.70
C MET A 88 -12.24 -9.94 12.09
N VAL A 89 -11.60 -10.97 12.64
CA VAL A 89 -11.00 -10.98 13.98
C VAL A 89 -9.54 -11.39 13.86
N SER A 90 -8.65 -10.56 14.36
CA SER A 90 -7.20 -10.79 14.43
C SER A 90 -6.71 -10.33 15.81
N PRO A 91 -5.73 -11.03 16.44
CA PRO A 91 -5.18 -10.60 17.73
C PRO A 91 -4.57 -9.19 17.71
N SER A 92 -3.93 -8.82 16.60
CA SER A 92 -3.24 -7.54 16.46
C SER A 92 -4.09 -6.41 15.89
N ASP A 93 -5.17 -6.72 15.15
CA ASP A 93 -6.00 -5.74 14.46
C ASP A 93 -7.32 -5.44 15.19
N PRO A 94 -7.86 -4.21 15.08
CA PRO A 94 -9.21 -3.93 15.52
C PRO A 94 -10.25 -4.78 14.78
N PHE A 95 -11.34 -5.12 15.47
CA PHE A 95 -12.49 -5.78 14.86
C PHE A 95 -13.01 -5.00 13.65
N LYS A 96 -13.21 -5.70 12.53
CA LYS A 96 -13.74 -5.14 11.29
C LYS A 96 -14.98 -5.91 10.87
N HIS A 97 -16.07 -5.17 10.63
CA HIS A 97 -17.32 -5.68 10.11
C HIS A 97 -17.54 -5.20 8.68
N VAL A 98 -18.10 -6.04 7.82
CA VAL A 98 -18.37 -5.73 6.42
C VAL A 98 -19.77 -6.17 6.05
N ASP A 99 -20.58 -5.24 5.54
CA ASP A 99 -21.83 -5.53 4.84
C ASP A 99 -21.55 -5.59 3.33
N TRP A 100 -21.70 -6.76 2.72
CA TRP A 100 -21.63 -6.91 1.27
C TRP A 100 -23.03 -7.13 0.71
N MET A 101 -23.40 -6.39 -0.33
CA MET A 101 -24.77 -6.43 -0.87
C MET A 101 -24.85 -5.99 -2.33
N LEU A 102 -26.03 -6.19 -2.91
CA LEU A 102 -26.35 -5.83 -4.30
C LEU A 102 -25.42 -6.49 -5.32
N GLY A 103 -25.02 -7.75 -5.03
CA GLY A 103 -24.26 -8.57 -5.95
C GLY A 103 -25.02 -8.83 -7.24
N THR A 104 -24.43 -8.44 -8.37
CA THR A 104 -24.99 -8.70 -9.71
C THR A 104 -24.03 -9.52 -10.55
N TYR A 105 -24.56 -10.28 -11.52
CA TYR A 105 -23.79 -11.25 -12.29
C TYR A 105 -24.20 -11.29 -13.76
N ASN A 106 -23.25 -11.64 -14.64
CA ASN A 106 -23.52 -11.94 -16.04
C ASN A 106 -24.01 -13.40 -16.21
N LYS A 107 -24.31 -13.79 -17.46
CA LYS A 107 -24.81 -15.14 -17.78
C LYS A 107 -23.78 -16.25 -17.55
N GLN A 108 -22.49 -15.91 -17.52
CA GLN A 108 -21.38 -16.81 -17.22
C GLN A 108 -21.13 -16.94 -15.71
N GLY A 109 -21.90 -16.22 -14.89
CA GLY A 109 -21.77 -16.21 -13.43
C GLY A 109 -20.65 -15.32 -12.90
N GLN A 110 -20.06 -14.47 -13.75
CA GLN A 110 -19.05 -13.49 -13.33
C GLN A 110 -19.73 -12.25 -12.76
N GLN A 111 -19.13 -11.66 -11.73
CA GLN A 111 -19.71 -10.53 -10.99
C GLN A 111 -19.66 -9.23 -11.80
N LEU A 112 -20.79 -8.52 -11.92
CA LEU A 112 -20.90 -7.25 -12.66
C LEU A 112 -20.86 -6.00 -11.76
N GLY A 113 -21.13 -6.17 -10.48
CA GLY A 113 -21.07 -5.10 -9.50
C GLY A 113 -21.51 -5.54 -8.11
N PHE A 114 -21.24 -4.68 -7.12
CA PHE A 114 -21.61 -4.86 -5.72
C PHE A 114 -21.45 -3.56 -4.94
N MET A 115 -22.01 -3.55 -3.72
CA MET A 115 -21.79 -2.55 -2.70
C MET A 115 -21.20 -3.21 -1.45
N GLU A 116 -20.25 -2.55 -0.81
CA GLU A 116 -19.58 -2.98 0.41
C GLU A 116 -19.56 -1.83 1.42
N ILE A 117 -19.94 -2.07 2.67
CA ILE A 117 -19.80 -1.12 3.78
C ILE A 117 -18.91 -1.74 4.83
N ALA A 118 -17.70 -1.21 5.00
CA ALA A 118 -16.78 -1.64 6.04
C ALA A 118 -16.87 -0.70 7.25
N ASN A 119 -16.95 -1.27 8.46
CA ASN A 119 -16.98 -0.56 9.72
C ASN A 119 -15.86 -1.05 10.65
N GLN A 120 -15.11 -0.11 11.23
CA GLN A 120 -14.02 -0.41 12.16
C GLN A 120 -13.74 0.81 13.03
N SER A 121 -13.69 0.64 14.35
CA SER A 121 -13.31 1.70 15.29
C SER A 121 -14.06 3.04 15.12
N GLY A 122 -15.36 3.00 14.77
CA GLY A 122 -16.19 4.20 14.58
C GLY A 122 -16.04 4.90 13.22
N GLN A 123 -15.26 4.33 12.30
CA GLN A 123 -15.12 4.75 10.92
C GLN A 123 -15.99 3.87 10.01
N THR A 124 -16.44 4.43 8.89
CA THR A 124 -17.20 3.72 7.86
C THR A 124 -16.62 4.00 6.47
N LEU A 125 -16.45 2.96 5.67
CA LEU A 125 -16.02 3.04 4.28
C LEU A 125 -17.04 2.34 3.39
N LEU A 126 -17.77 3.11 2.60
CA LEU A 126 -18.67 2.62 1.56
C LEU A 126 -17.90 2.49 0.25
N LYS A 127 -17.97 1.32 -0.39
CA LYS A 127 -17.46 1.07 -1.75
C LYS A 127 -18.59 0.57 -2.64
N ILE A 128 -18.69 1.10 -3.85
CA ILE A 128 -19.60 0.61 -4.88
C ILE A 128 -18.75 0.32 -6.10
N ARG A 129 -18.72 -0.95 -6.54
CA ARG A 129 -18.06 -1.34 -7.79
C ARG A 129 -19.10 -1.66 -8.86
N SER A 130 -18.93 -1.10 -10.04
CA SER A 130 -19.82 -1.26 -11.19
C SER A 130 -19.03 -1.34 -12.50
N ASP A 131 -19.76 -1.48 -13.61
CA ASP A 131 -19.21 -1.51 -14.98
C ASP A 131 -18.10 -2.55 -15.18
N MET A 132 -18.20 -3.66 -14.43
CA MET A 132 -17.18 -4.70 -14.47
C MET A 132 -17.25 -5.47 -15.80
N GLN A 133 -16.12 -5.54 -16.50
CA GLN A 133 -15.97 -6.30 -17.75
C GLN A 133 -14.88 -7.36 -17.61
N TYR A 134 -14.97 -8.42 -18.39
CA TYR A 134 -14.02 -9.52 -18.34
C TYR A 134 -13.50 -9.84 -19.73
N ASN A 135 -12.23 -10.21 -19.83
CA ASN A 135 -11.71 -10.76 -21.08
C ASN A 135 -12.36 -12.13 -21.36
N THR A 136 -12.61 -12.39 -22.64
CA THR A 136 -13.31 -13.60 -23.08
C THR A 136 -12.45 -14.86 -22.98
N ASN A 137 -11.12 -14.72 -23.02
CA ASN A 137 -10.19 -15.85 -23.09
C ASN A 137 -9.78 -16.40 -21.71
N LEU A 138 -9.50 -15.52 -20.74
CA LEU A 138 -9.01 -15.89 -19.41
C LEU A 138 -10.08 -15.72 -18.32
N GLY A 139 -11.18 -15.02 -18.62
CA GLY A 139 -12.23 -14.69 -17.66
C GLY A 139 -11.78 -13.71 -16.57
N LEU A 140 -10.73 -12.92 -16.83
CA LEU A 140 -10.15 -11.97 -15.86
C LEU A 140 -10.75 -10.57 -16.07
N LEU A 141 -10.88 -9.81 -14.97
CA LEU A 141 -11.46 -8.47 -14.95
C LEU A 141 -10.61 -7.49 -15.76
N THR A 142 -11.18 -6.81 -16.75
CA THR A 142 -10.48 -5.86 -17.62
C THR A 142 -10.79 -4.42 -17.31
N ASP A 143 -12.02 -4.16 -16.85
CA ASP A 143 -12.55 -2.82 -16.62
C ASP A 143 -13.44 -2.83 -15.39
N TYR A 144 -13.46 -1.72 -14.65
CA TYR A 144 -14.46 -1.43 -13.62
C TYR A 144 -14.43 0.05 -13.23
N ILE A 145 -15.51 0.51 -12.59
CA ILE A 145 -15.56 1.77 -11.85
C ILE A 145 -15.83 1.45 -10.39
N GLU A 146 -15.11 2.07 -9.48
CA GLU A 146 -15.30 1.99 -8.04
C GLU A 146 -15.45 3.38 -7.43
N ILE A 147 -16.53 3.60 -6.69
CA ILE A 147 -16.80 4.81 -5.93
C ILE A 147 -16.59 4.49 -4.45
N GLN A 148 -15.76 5.29 -3.77
CA GLN A 148 -15.50 5.18 -2.34
C GLN A 148 -15.95 6.44 -1.61
N ASN A 149 -16.67 6.26 -0.51
CA ASN A 149 -17.03 7.32 0.44
C ASN A 149 -16.56 6.92 1.84
N TYR A 150 -15.70 7.74 2.44
CA TYR A 150 -15.17 7.53 3.78
C TYR A 150 -15.77 8.53 4.74
N THR A 151 -16.24 8.05 5.89
CA THR A 151 -16.70 8.88 6.99
C THR A 151 -16.05 8.44 8.29
N ASP A 152 -15.78 9.42 9.16
CA ASP A 152 -15.18 9.21 10.46
C ASP A 152 -16.03 9.93 11.51
N SER A 153 -16.57 9.18 12.47
CA SER A 153 -17.38 9.77 13.55
C SER A 153 -16.58 10.74 14.41
N ALA A 154 -15.25 10.59 14.50
CA ALA A 154 -14.37 11.50 15.21
C ALA A 154 -14.02 12.76 14.40
N ASN A 155 -14.24 12.74 13.07
CA ASN A 155 -13.99 13.85 12.18
C ASN A 155 -15.12 14.03 11.15
N PRO A 156 -16.28 14.57 11.57
CA PRO A 156 -17.49 14.64 10.73
C PRO A 156 -17.40 15.64 9.57
N PHE A 157 -16.30 16.40 9.47
CA PHE A 157 -16.10 17.41 8.42
C PHE A 157 -15.53 16.82 7.13
N ILE A 158 -15.03 15.59 7.14
CA ILE A 158 -14.51 14.93 5.95
C ILE A 158 -15.68 14.43 5.10
N ASN A 159 -15.81 14.98 3.88
CA ASN A 159 -16.72 14.48 2.86
C ASN A 159 -15.96 14.39 1.54
N LEU A 160 -15.35 13.22 1.32
CA LEU A 160 -14.53 12.93 0.15
C LEU A 160 -15.16 11.76 -0.61
N THR A 161 -15.30 11.94 -1.91
CA THR A 161 -15.67 10.89 -2.84
C THR A 161 -14.49 10.63 -3.75
N THR A 162 -13.99 9.40 -3.72
CA THR A 162 -12.94 8.95 -4.64
C THR A 162 -13.54 8.00 -5.67
N VAL A 163 -13.37 8.31 -6.95
CA VAL A 163 -13.79 7.47 -8.07
C VAL A 163 -12.55 6.89 -8.72
N THR A 164 -12.41 5.58 -8.68
CA THR A 164 -11.35 4.84 -9.38
C THR A 164 -11.96 4.13 -10.59
N SER A 165 -11.41 4.36 -11.77
CA SER A 165 -11.71 3.59 -12.97
C SER A 165 -10.47 2.83 -13.39
N ILE A 166 -10.60 1.53 -13.61
CA ILE A 166 -9.63 0.71 -14.35
C ILE A 166 -10.24 0.38 -15.70
N SER A 167 -9.42 0.47 -16.75
CA SER A 167 -9.80 0.04 -18.09
C SER A 167 -8.64 -0.60 -18.84
N ALA A 168 -8.98 -1.38 -19.87
CA ALA A 168 -8.03 -2.03 -20.76
C ALA A 168 -6.94 -2.85 -20.02
N ALA A 169 -7.29 -3.47 -18.89
CA ALA A 169 -6.34 -4.31 -18.18
C ALA A 169 -6.04 -5.59 -18.98
N ASP A 170 -4.77 -5.89 -19.16
CA ASP A 170 -4.29 -7.13 -19.79
C ASP A 170 -3.45 -7.95 -18.80
N TYR A 171 -3.22 -9.22 -19.12
CA TYR A 171 -2.58 -10.16 -18.23
C TYR A 171 -1.50 -10.99 -18.92
N ASP A 172 -0.43 -11.28 -18.18
CA ASP A 172 0.61 -12.20 -18.61
C ASP A 172 0.14 -13.66 -18.58
N SER A 173 1.00 -14.57 -19.05
CA SER A 173 0.68 -16.00 -19.12
C SER A 173 0.46 -16.66 -17.75
N LEU A 174 0.94 -16.02 -16.68
CA LEU A 174 0.73 -16.41 -15.29
C LEU A 174 -0.46 -15.69 -14.65
N LYS A 175 -1.26 -14.97 -15.44
CA LYS A 175 -2.45 -14.20 -15.03
C LYS A 175 -2.11 -13.01 -14.11
N GLN A 176 -0.93 -12.44 -14.25
CA GLN A 176 -0.53 -11.21 -13.56
C GLN A 176 -0.84 -10.00 -14.45
N MET A 177 -1.38 -8.92 -13.89
CA MET A 177 -1.78 -7.74 -14.67
C MET A 177 -0.55 -7.06 -15.32
N SER A 178 -0.50 -7.05 -16.65
CA SER A 178 0.65 -6.59 -17.43
C SER A 178 0.52 -5.14 -17.92
N SER A 179 -0.68 -4.71 -18.24
CA SER A 179 -1.01 -3.33 -18.64
C SER A 179 -2.37 -2.92 -18.12
N PHE A 180 -2.60 -1.62 -17.99
CA PHE A 180 -3.89 -1.03 -17.63
C PHE A 180 -3.86 0.49 -17.81
N THR A 181 -5.04 1.09 -17.85
CA THR A 181 -5.25 2.51 -17.59
C THR A 181 -6.08 2.67 -16.33
N GLN A 182 -5.56 3.44 -15.36
CA GLN A 182 -6.22 3.77 -14.11
C GLN A 182 -6.46 5.27 -14.03
N SER A 183 -7.71 5.69 -13.84
CA SER A 183 -8.03 7.06 -13.44
C SER A 183 -8.53 7.07 -12.01
N VAL A 184 -7.96 7.91 -11.15
CA VAL A 184 -8.42 8.15 -9.78
C VAL A 184 -8.78 9.60 -9.66
N THR A 185 -10.07 9.90 -9.52
CA THR A 185 -10.56 11.26 -9.30
C THR A 185 -11.06 11.37 -7.86
N THR A 186 -10.46 12.27 -7.08
CA THR A 186 -10.97 12.61 -5.75
C THR A 186 -11.62 13.98 -5.77
N THR A 187 -12.87 14.01 -5.34
CA THR A 187 -13.66 15.24 -5.21
C THR A 187 -14.18 15.39 -3.78
N GLY A 188 -14.40 16.62 -3.37
CA GLY A 188 -15.06 16.92 -2.10
C GLY A 188 -14.42 18.08 -1.38
N THR A 189 -14.73 18.19 -0.09
CA THR A 189 -14.17 19.23 0.76
C THR A 189 -13.17 18.60 1.70
N ASP A 190 -11.94 19.11 1.70
CA ASP A 190 -10.93 18.69 2.67
C ASP A 190 -11.29 19.16 4.08
N ALA A 191 -10.55 18.67 5.08
CA ALA A 191 -10.77 19.06 6.48
C ALA A 191 -10.44 20.54 6.79
N LEU A 192 -9.90 21.30 5.82
CA LEU A 192 -9.63 22.73 5.91
C LEU A 192 -10.71 23.58 5.22
N GLY A 193 -11.71 22.94 4.58
CA GLY A 193 -12.78 23.62 3.87
C GLY A 193 -12.48 23.92 2.40
N ASN A 194 -11.32 23.48 1.86
CA ASN A 194 -10.99 23.67 0.45
C ASN A 194 -11.70 22.61 -0.39
N PHE A 195 -12.25 23.05 -1.52
CA PHE A 195 -12.75 22.11 -2.53
C PHE A 195 -11.57 21.49 -3.29
N LEU A 196 -11.61 20.17 -3.39
CA LEU A 196 -10.66 19.34 -4.11
C LEU A 196 -11.35 18.77 -5.35
N ASN A 197 -10.67 18.83 -6.50
CA ASN A 197 -11.02 18.09 -7.70
C ASN A 197 -9.73 17.69 -8.42
N ASN A 198 -9.19 16.54 -8.05
CA ASN A 198 -7.92 16.09 -8.55
C ASN A 198 -8.08 14.76 -9.25
N THR A 199 -7.48 14.64 -10.43
CA THR A 199 -7.48 13.42 -11.22
C THR A 199 -6.04 12.94 -11.42
N LYS A 200 -5.78 11.72 -11.00
CA LYS A 200 -4.54 10.99 -11.27
C LYS A 200 -4.80 9.93 -12.32
N LEU A 201 -4.18 10.07 -13.47
CA LEU A 201 -4.19 9.09 -14.54
C LEU A 201 -2.86 8.30 -14.51
N THR A 202 -2.94 6.99 -14.32
CA THR A 202 -1.81 6.08 -14.46
C THR A 202 -2.04 5.18 -15.67
N VAL A 203 -1.15 5.25 -16.64
CA VAL A 203 -1.16 4.39 -17.81
C VAL A 203 0.06 3.49 -17.75
N ARG A 204 -0.15 2.19 -17.55
CA ARG A 204 0.86 1.17 -17.79
C ARG A 204 0.63 0.64 -19.19
N GLU A 205 1.33 1.22 -20.15
CA GLU A 205 1.16 0.92 -21.57
C GLU A 205 2.41 0.32 -22.20
N ASN A 206 2.15 -0.24 -23.37
CA ASN A 206 3.15 -0.66 -24.31
C ASN A 206 3.49 0.52 -25.24
N GLU A 207 4.50 1.32 -24.91
CA GLU A 207 5.08 2.24 -25.89
C GLU A 207 6.12 1.46 -26.72
N ASN A 208 5.87 1.28 -28.01
CA ASN A 208 6.79 0.65 -28.99
C ASN A 208 7.19 -0.83 -28.77
N GLY A 209 6.45 -1.66 -28.01
CA GLY A 209 6.71 -3.10 -27.88
C GLY A 209 7.48 -3.54 -26.61
N LEU A 210 7.48 -2.76 -25.54
CA LEU A 210 8.31 -2.97 -24.34
C LEU A 210 7.59 -3.55 -23.11
N LEU A 211 6.41 -4.13 -23.25
CA LEU A 211 6.03 -5.22 -22.33
C LEU A 211 6.90 -6.41 -22.70
N ASP A 212 8.05 -6.49 -22.05
CA ASP A 212 9.01 -7.56 -22.28
C ASP A 212 8.66 -8.70 -21.32
N PHE A 213 8.59 -9.91 -21.85
CA PHE A 213 8.31 -11.10 -21.07
C PHE A 213 9.50 -12.04 -21.18
N ASP A 214 9.86 -12.68 -20.07
CA ASP A 214 10.84 -13.76 -20.16
C ASP A 214 10.24 -15.02 -20.79
N ASN A 215 11.06 -16.05 -20.98
CA ASN A 215 10.63 -17.33 -21.55
C ASN A 215 9.57 -18.08 -20.72
N ASN A 216 9.37 -17.68 -19.46
CA ASN A 216 8.31 -18.21 -18.60
C ASN A 216 7.04 -17.34 -18.66
N GLY A 217 7.02 -16.33 -19.53
CA GLY A 217 5.92 -15.42 -19.77
C GLY A 217 5.64 -14.47 -18.61
N ARG A 218 6.67 -14.11 -17.82
CA ARG A 218 6.60 -13.14 -16.72
C ARG A 218 7.01 -11.75 -17.18
N LEU A 219 6.34 -10.71 -16.70
CA LEU A 219 6.60 -9.32 -17.08
C LEU A 219 7.96 -8.81 -16.57
N ILE A 220 8.97 -8.72 -17.44
CA ILE A 220 10.31 -8.25 -17.09
C ILE A 220 10.55 -6.77 -17.38
N LYS A 221 9.76 -6.10 -18.21
CA LYS A 221 9.86 -4.63 -18.39
C LYS A 221 8.51 -4.00 -18.69
N TYR A 222 8.33 -2.75 -18.24
CA TYR A 222 7.19 -1.92 -18.63
C TYR A 222 7.48 -0.42 -18.46
N LYS A 223 6.63 0.43 -19.07
CA LYS A 223 6.56 1.88 -18.84
C LYS A 223 5.25 2.23 -18.14
N GLU A 224 5.32 3.08 -17.14
CA GLU A 224 4.19 3.71 -16.48
C GLU A 224 4.28 5.22 -16.63
N THR A 225 3.26 5.82 -17.23
CA THR A 225 3.07 7.27 -17.27
C THR A 225 2.04 7.64 -16.22
N VAL A 226 2.40 8.52 -15.30
CA VAL A 226 1.49 9.08 -14.31
C VAL A 226 1.30 10.56 -14.62
N THR A 227 0.06 10.97 -14.84
CA THR A 227 -0.33 12.37 -14.99
C THR A 227 -1.26 12.74 -13.85
N GLU A 228 -0.95 13.83 -13.16
CA GLU A 228 -1.79 14.36 -12.07
C GLU A 228 -2.25 15.75 -12.46
N ASP A 229 -3.57 15.90 -12.62
CA ASP A 229 -4.26 17.16 -12.86
C ASP A 229 -4.99 17.58 -11.60
N SER A 230 -4.67 18.76 -11.07
CA SER A 230 -5.34 19.33 -9.91
C SER A 230 -6.07 20.61 -10.27
N ASP A 231 -7.37 20.66 -9.98
CA ASP A 231 -8.19 21.88 -10.00
C ASP A 231 -8.46 22.31 -8.56
N ILE A 232 -7.58 23.16 -8.04
CA ILE A 232 -7.75 23.79 -6.73
C ILE A 232 -8.39 25.16 -6.99
N ALA A 233 -9.50 25.44 -6.30
CA ALA A 233 -10.33 26.64 -6.48
C ALA A 233 -9.59 28.00 -6.36
N SER A 234 -8.30 28.00 -6.00
CA SER A 234 -7.36 29.12 -6.17
C SER A 234 -6.70 29.12 -7.56
N SER A 235 -7.49 29.34 -8.61
CA SER A 235 -7.11 29.90 -9.92
C SER A 235 -5.93 29.31 -10.73
N TYR A 236 -5.40 28.12 -10.44
CA TYR A 236 -4.34 27.51 -11.25
C TYR A 236 -4.57 26.02 -11.43
N GLN A 237 -4.89 25.61 -12.67
CA GLN A 237 -4.82 24.21 -13.07
C GLN A 237 -3.35 23.81 -13.14
N THR A 238 -3.00 22.70 -12.50
CA THR A 238 -1.62 22.20 -12.49
C THR A 238 -1.64 20.79 -13.01
N SER A 239 -0.88 20.55 -14.07
CA SER A 239 -0.66 19.23 -14.64
C SER A 239 0.79 18.88 -14.41
N SER A 240 1.05 17.71 -13.84
CA SER A 240 2.40 17.16 -13.77
C SER A 240 2.39 15.77 -14.40
N SER A 241 3.47 15.43 -15.11
CA SER A 241 3.65 14.11 -15.67
C SER A 241 4.96 13.50 -15.21
N LYS A 242 4.94 12.20 -14.92
CA LYS A 242 6.09 11.41 -14.52
C LYS A 242 6.10 10.10 -15.29
N ILE A 243 7.24 9.77 -15.86
CA ILE A 243 7.44 8.50 -16.56
C ILE A 243 8.33 7.61 -15.70
N THR A 244 7.88 6.41 -15.42
CA THR A 244 8.65 5.36 -14.72
C THR A 244 8.84 4.19 -15.67
N ARG A 245 10.08 3.78 -15.90
CA ARG A 245 10.41 2.55 -16.63
C ARG A 245 10.92 1.52 -15.64
N ARG A 246 10.21 0.41 -15.49
CA ARG A 246 10.58 -0.67 -14.58
C ARG A 246 11.19 -1.83 -15.35
N ALA A 247 12.25 -2.42 -14.80
CA ALA A 247 12.79 -3.71 -15.22
C ALA A 247 12.82 -4.68 -14.03
N ASN A 248 12.15 -5.83 -14.15
CA ASN A 248 12.06 -6.87 -13.12
C ASN A 248 13.01 -8.03 -13.40
N GLU A 249 13.55 -8.62 -12.33
CA GLU A 249 14.22 -9.90 -12.33
C GLU A 249 13.51 -10.82 -11.33
N TYR A 250 13.39 -12.10 -11.67
CA TYR A 250 12.65 -13.07 -10.86
C TYR A 250 13.55 -14.21 -10.38
N TYR A 251 13.20 -14.76 -9.22
CA TYR A 251 13.71 -16.06 -8.79
C TYR A 251 13.11 -17.19 -9.64
N ALA A 252 13.65 -18.41 -9.48
CA ALA A 252 13.14 -19.60 -10.16
C ALA A 252 11.69 -19.95 -9.77
N ASN A 253 11.27 -19.56 -8.56
CA ASN A 253 9.89 -19.67 -8.08
C ASN A 253 9.00 -18.50 -8.53
N ASN A 254 9.37 -17.62 -9.47
CA ASN A 254 8.50 -16.53 -9.94
C ASN A 254 8.21 -15.41 -8.91
N GLN A 255 8.91 -15.38 -7.78
CA GLN A 255 8.96 -14.19 -6.91
C GLN A 255 9.85 -13.13 -7.55
N ILE A 256 9.53 -11.85 -7.37
CA ILE A 256 10.41 -10.76 -7.83
C ILE A 256 11.66 -10.77 -6.95
N LYS A 257 12.83 -10.88 -7.57
CA LYS A 257 14.13 -10.86 -6.89
C LYS A 257 14.69 -9.44 -6.78
N LYS A 258 14.48 -8.66 -7.83
CA LYS A 258 14.98 -7.30 -8.00
C LYS A 258 14.10 -6.57 -8.99
N TYR A 259 13.98 -5.25 -8.83
CA TYR A 259 13.53 -4.39 -9.90
C TYR A 259 14.34 -3.09 -9.95
N THR A 260 14.41 -2.48 -11.12
CA THR A 260 15.03 -1.17 -11.35
C THR A 260 14.00 -0.24 -11.95
N ASP A 261 13.74 0.87 -11.26
CA ASP A 261 12.91 1.97 -11.72
C ASP A 261 13.79 3.10 -12.22
N THR A 262 13.60 3.50 -13.47
CA THR A 262 14.13 4.73 -14.02
C THR A 262 13.01 5.73 -14.13
N ILE A 263 13.12 6.82 -13.37
CA ILE A 263 12.11 7.87 -13.26
C ILE A 263 12.63 9.13 -13.95
N GLU A 264 11.83 9.64 -14.86
CA GLU A 264 12.02 10.92 -15.53
C GLU A 264 10.81 11.82 -15.21
N ILE A 265 11.07 13.06 -14.83
CA ILE A 265 10.02 14.06 -14.60
C ILE A 265 9.73 14.72 -15.96
N GLY A 266 8.46 14.97 -16.28
CA GLY A 266 8.05 15.53 -17.58
C GLY A 266 8.72 16.87 -17.91
N GLU A 267 8.74 17.20 -19.21
CA GLU A 267 9.44 18.37 -19.78
C GLU A 267 9.03 19.72 -19.15
N ASP A 268 7.83 19.81 -18.58
CA ASP A 268 7.30 21.01 -17.91
C ASP A 268 7.75 21.17 -16.43
N SER A 269 8.70 20.33 -15.98
CA SER A 269 9.28 20.39 -14.63
C SER A 269 10.33 21.49 -14.49
N SER A 270 10.52 22.01 -13.28
CA SER A 270 11.66 22.86 -12.91
C SER A 270 13.02 22.14 -12.92
N ALA A 271 13.03 20.86 -13.28
CA ALA A 271 14.19 19.97 -13.37
C ALA A 271 13.96 18.90 -14.47
N PRO A 272 13.92 19.29 -15.76
CA PRO A 272 13.53 18.40 -16.86
C PRO A 272 14.59 17.34 -17.20
N ASP A 273 15.85 17.57 -16.81
CA ASP A 273 16.97 16.63 -16.97
C ASP A 273 17.23 15.78 -15.71
N LEU A 274 16.48 16.01 -14.62
CA LEU A 274 16.63 15.24 -13.39
C LEU A 274 16.08 13.82 -13.57
N LYS A 275 16.99 12.86 -13.49
CA LYS A 275 16.72 11.44 -13.59
C LYS A 275 16.97 10.76 -12.26
N THR A 276 16.02 9.94 -11.82
CA THR A 276 16.18 9.11 -10.63
C THR A 276 16.19 7.64 -11.04
N THR A 277 17.28 6.93 -10.74
CA THR A 277 17.37 5.48 -10.88
C THR A 277 17.28 4.84 -9.51
N LYS A 278 16.24 4.04 -9.26
CA LYS A 278 16.03 3.30 -8.02
C LYS A 278 16.14 1.81 -8.28
N ILE A 279 17.04 1.13 -7.59
CA ILE A 279 17.21 -0.32 -7.66
C ILE A 279 16.77 -0.91 -6.34
N THR A 280 15.73 -1.74 -6.35
CA THR A 280 15.35 -2.56 -5.18
C THR A 280 15.81 -3.98 -5.44
N ASN A 281 16.69 -4.55 -4.61
CA ASN A 281 17.25 -5.88 -4.81
C ASN A 281 17.32 -6.68 -3.50
N ASN A 282 17.83 -7.92 -3.60
CA ASN A 282 17.94 -8.85 -2.46
C ASN A 282 16.62 -9.02 -1.70
N MET A 283 15.51 -9.02 -2.44
CA MET A 283 14.19 -9.11 -1.85
C MET A 283 13.97 -10.52 -1.31
N THR A 284 13.45 -10.59 -0.09
CA THR A 284 12.95 -11.82 0.53
C THR A 284 11.50 -11.62 0.95
N TYR A 285 10.79 -12.73 1.18
CA TYR A 285 9.37 -12.74 1.46
C TYR A 285 9.06 -13.60 2.67
N LEU A 286 8.02 -13.24 3.41
CA LEU A 286 7.38 -14.14 4.37
C LEU A 286 6.68 -15.28 3.62
N THR A 287 6.28 -16.31 4.35
CA THR A 287 5.65 -17.50 3.76
C THR A 287 4.35 -17.17 3.04
N ASP A 288 3.62 -16.11 3.38
CA ASP A 288 2.40 -15.69 2.69
C ASP A 288 2.63 -14.67 1.56
N GLY A 289 3.89 -14.30 1.31
CA GLY A 289 4.30 -13.42 0.22
C GLY A 289 4.40 -11.94 0.54
N LYS A 290 4.23 -11.52 1.79
CA LYS A 290 4.60 -10.16 2.20
C LYS A 290 6.11 -9.96 2.11
N GLN A 291 6.57 -8.76 1.75
CA GLN A 291 8.00 -8.44 1.67
C GLN A 291 8.63 -8.47 3.07
N ASN A 292 9.79 -9.09 3.21
CA ASN A 292 10.45 -9.21 4.51
C ASN A 292 11.72 -8.36 4.60
N THR A 293 12.67 -8.55 3.68
CA THR A 293 13.91 -7.76 3.60
C THR A 293 14.17 -7.33 2.17
N PHE A 294 14.85 -6.21 1.98
CA PHE A 294 15.33 -5.75 0.67
C PHE A 294 16.34 -4.63 0.82
N ASN A 295 17.16 -4.40 -0.20
CA ASN A 295 18.01 -3.21 -0.28
C ASN A 295 17.49 -2.28 -1.37
N VAL A 296 17.62 -0.97 -1.16
CA VAL A 296 17.29 0.06 -2.12
C VAL A 296 18.53 0.89 -2.40
N SER A 297 18.86 1.11 -3.66
CA SER A 297 19.87 2.08 -4.09
C SER A 297 19.18 3.12 -4.95
N THR A 298 19.27 4.40 -4.59
CA THR A 298 18.70 5.50 -5.37
C THR A 298 19.80 6.44 -5.82
N HIS A 299 19.93 6.59 -7.14
CA HIS A 299 20.83 7.53 -7.77
C HIS A 299 20.02 8.65 -8.42
N GLN A 300 20.22 9.89 -8.00
CA GLN A 300 19.63 11.08 -8.58
C GLN A 300 20.70 11.85 -9.32
N GLN A 301 20.48 12.14 -10.61
CA GLN A 301 21.43 12.87 -11.44
C GLN A 301 20.73 13.90 -12.34
N GLY A 302 21.33 15.07 -12.53
CA GLY A 302 20.85 16.15 -13.41
C GLY A 302 20.79 17.50 -12.72
N THR A 303 20.21 18.49 -13.38
CA THR A 303 20.16 19.87 -12.89
C THR A 303 18.83 20.16 -12.20
N THR A 304 18.88 20.98 -11.14
CA THR A 304 17.66 21.55 -10.54
C THR A 304 17.78 23.04 -10.35
N THR A 305 16.65 23.74 -10.40
CA THR A 305 16.55 25.17 -10.08
C THR A 305 16.12 25.37 -8.63
N TYR A 306 16.77 26.27 -7.91
CA TYR A 306 16.40 26.67 -6.55
C TYR A 306 16.42 28.19 -6.43
N ASN A 307 15.70 28.74 -5.45
CA ASN A 307 15.80 30.16 -5.13
C ASN A 307 16.93 30.36 -4.12
N ASN A 308 17.88 31.23 -4.43
CA ASN A 308 18.90 31.63 -3.47
C ASN A 308 18.27 32.49 -2.34
N GLU A 309 19.10 32.91 -1.39
CA GLU A 309 18.66 33.71 -0.22
C GLU A 309 17.98 35.05 -0.59
N THR A 310 18.17 35.53 -1.82
CA THR A 310 17.54 36.75 -2.35
C THR A 310 16.26 36.49 -3.13
N GLY A 311 15.85 35.22 -3.25
CA GLY A 311 14.71 34.79 -4.06
C GLY A 311 15.00 34.70 -5.55
N ALA A 312 16.26 34.86 -5.99
CA ALA A 312 16.65 34.74 -7.38
C ALA A 312 16.84 33.26 -7.77
N PRO A 313 16.37 32.82 -8.95
CA PRO A 313 16.55 31.44 -9.40
C PRO A 313 18.00 31.17 -9.77
N GLU A 314 18.57 30.12 -9.19
CA GLU A 314 19.89 29.56 -9.49
C GLU A 314 19.78 28.08 -9.84
N THR A 315 20.75 27.54 -10.57
CA THR A 315 20.81 26.11 -10.91
C THR A 315 21.91 25.41 -10.13
N ARG A 316 21.69 24.14 -9.81
CA ARG A 316 22.72 23.25 -9.25
C ARG A 316 22.67 21.89 -9.92
N GLU A 317 23.83 21.31 -10.13
CA GLU A 317 24.00 19.91 -10.50
C GLU A 317 23.74 19.03 -9.29
N ILE A 318 23.01 17.94 -9.50
CA ILE A 318 22.78 16.87 -8.53
C ILE A 318 23.46 15.63 -9.09
N ASP A 319 24.29 15.00 -8.27
CA ASP A 319 24.78 13.63 -8.46
C ASP A 319 24.84 12.98 -7.07
N LEU A 320 23.75 12.32 -6.68
CA LEU A 320 23.54 11.83 -5.33
C LEU A 320 23.15 10.35 -5.35
N LEU A 321 23.97 9.50 -4.74
CA LEU A 321 23.67 8.09 -4.52
C LEU A 321 23.40 7.82 -3.03
N THR A 322 22.22 7.28 -2.75
CA THR A 322 21.80 6.81 -1.43
C THR A 322 21.54 5.31 -1.48
N ALA A 323 21.89 4.60 -0.42
CA ALA A 323 21.62 3.17 -0.30
C ALA A 323 20.99 2.87 1.06
N SER A 324 19.89 2.13 1.07
CA SER A 324 19.26 1.62 2.28
C SER A 324 19.10 0.09 2.27
N ALA A 325 19.08 -0.51 3.46
CA ALA A 325 18.79 -1.92 3.66
C ALA A 325 17.67 -2.06 4.70
N ARG A 326 16.54 -2.66 4.30
CA ARG A 326 15.38 -2.95 5.15
C ARG A 326 15.45 -4.35 5.72
N SER A 327 15.16 -4.46 7.01
CA SER A 327 15.14 -5.69 7.79
C SER A 327 14.09 -5.62 8.91
N GLU A 328 13.94 -6.71 9.66
CA GLU A 328 13.07 -6.80 10.85
C GLU A 328 11.61 -6.37 10.56
N THR A 329 11.12 -6.62 9.36
CA THR A 329 9.75 -6.25 8.99
C THR A 329 8.74 -7.09 9.75
N MET A 330 7.72 -6.44 10.33
CA MET A 330 6.59 -7.10 10.98
C MET A 330 5.27 -6.58 10.45
N TYR A 331 4.27 -7.46 10.35
CA TYR A 331 2.92 -7.14 9.89
C TYR A 331 1.87 -7.58 10.91
N SER A 332 0.71 -6.92 10.91
CA SER A 332 -0.47 -7.41 11.62
C SER A 332 -1.07 -8.63 10.92
N GLY A 333 -2.01 -9.31 11.58
CA GLY A 333 -2.74 -10.43 10.98
C GLY A 333 -3.46 -10.03 9.69
N LEU A 334 -4.07 -8.84 9.65
CA LEU A 334 -4.69 -8.28 8.43
C LEU A 334 -3.68 -7.63 7.46
N GLY A 335 -2.38 -7.73 7.72
CA GLY A 335 -1.31 -7.37 6.79
C GLY A 335 -0.85 -5.91 6.82
N LYS A 336 -1.18 -5.15 7.88
CA LYS A 336 -0.69 -3.77 8.06
C LYS A 336 0.77 -3.81 8.53
N LEU A 337 1.64 -2.95 8.01
CA LEU A 337 3.04 -2.88 8.43
C LEU A 337 3.15 -2.35 9.87
N LEU A 338 3.67 -3.12 10.81
CA LEU A 338 3.79 -2.72 12.21
C LEU A 338 5.19 -2.26 12.59
N HIS A 339 6.21 -2.74 11.88
CA HIS A 339 7.59 -2.42 12.20
C HIS A 339 8.52 -2.65 11.01
N TYR A 340 9.61 -1.90 10.95
CA TYR A 340 10.81 -2.25 10.19
C TYR A 340 12.04 -1.56 10.79
N ARG A 341 13.21 -2.09 10.45
CA ARG A 341 14.52 -1.45 10.63
C ARG A 341 15.15 -1.15 9.28
N ASP A 342 15.52 0.10 9.06
CA ASP A 342 16.26 0.56 7.87
C ASP A 342 17.64 1.07 8.26
N ILE A 343 18.66 0.66 7.51
CA ILE A 343 20.00 1.25 7.58
C ILE A 343 20.20 2.06 6.31
N LEU A 344 20.40 3.37 6.42
CA LEU A 344 20.65 4.29 5.31
C LEU A 344 22.11 4.75 5.33
N THR A 345 22.74 4.71 4.16
CA THR A 345 24.06 5.27 3.86
C THR A 345 23.93 6.20 2.66
N THR A 346 24.65 7.32 2.68
CA THR A 346 24.68 8.27 1.56
C THR A 346 26.11 8.39 1.06
N THR A 347 26.35 8.15 -0.21
CA THR A 347 27.70 8.35 -0.76
C THR A 347 28.16 9.80 -0.58
N GLY A 348 29.42 9.98 -0.19
CA GLY A 348 30.02 11.30 0.09
C GLY A 348 29.73 11.83 1.49
N LEU A 349 28.86 11.19 2.27
CA LEU A 349 28.68 11.44 3.69
C LEU A 349 29.07 10.15 4.43
N ASN A 350 30.11 10.17 5.26
CA ASN A 350 30.46 9.04 6.13
C ASN A 350 29.45 8.93 7.31
N ILE A 351 28.15 8.98 7.00
CA ILE A 351 27.04 8.98 7.96
C ILE A 351 26.18 7.75 7.69
N GLU A 352 26.00 6.94 8.73
CA GLU A 352 25.06 5.82 8.74
C GLU A 352 23.86 6.18 9.63
N ARG A 353 22.65 5.99 9.11
CA ARG A 353 21.42 6.17 9.90
C ARG A 353 20.69 4.85 10.04
N ASN A 354 20.49 4.41 11.27
CA ASN A 354 19.71 3.21 11.61
C ASN A 354 18.36 3.64 12.19
N THR A 355 17.32 3.51 11.39
CA THR A 355 15.95 3.91 11.70
C THR A 355 15.09 2.71 12.03
N GLU A 356 14.54 2.67 13.23
CA GLU A 356 13.51 1.74 13.67
C GLU A 356 12.16 2.46 13.63
N TRP A 357 11.28 2.07 12.73
CA TRP A 357 9.92 2.63 12.63
C TRP A 357 8.93 1.61 13.20
N SER A 358 7.93 2.06 13.96
CA SER A 358 6.86 1.19 14.44
C SER A 358 5.50 1.88 14.58
N ALA A 359 4.44 1.11 14.34
CA ALA A 359 3.05 1.49 14.57
C ALA A 359 2.26 0.27 15.07
N ALA A 360 1.14 0.50 15.76
CA ALA A 360 0.18 -0.53 16.09
C ALA A 360 -0.92 -0.60 15.02
N ALA A 361 -1.57 -1.74 14.82
CA ALA A 361 -2.63 -1.86 13.81
C ALA A 361 -3.83 -0.95 14.10
N VAL A 362 -4.10 -0.67 15.38
CA VAL A 362 -5.10 0.33 15.83
C VAL A 362 -4.79 1.75 15.35
N ASN A 363 -3.53 2.03 15.00
CA ASN A 363 -3.07 3.31 14.48
C ASN A 363 -3.16 3.37 12.94
N TYR A 364 -3.97 2.50 12.33
CA TYR A 364 -4.36 2.61 10.93
C TYR A 364 -5.84 2.95 10.84
N ASN A 365 -6.19 3.91 9.97
CA ASN A 365 -7.59 4.17 9.63
C ASN A 365 -8.12 3.14 8.60
N LEU A 366 -9.41 3.20 8.26
CA LEU A 366 -10.05 2.29 7.29
C LEU A 366 -9.55 2.48 5.85
N LEU A 367 -8.84 3.59 5.57
CA LEU A 367 -8.14 3.83 4.31
C LEU A 367 -6.69 3.30 4.34
N ASP A 368 -6.31 2.54 5.37
CA ASP A 368 -4.97 2.00 5.60
C ASP A 368 -3.86 3.07 5.75
N GLN A 369 -4.23 4.27 6.17
CA GLN A 369 -3.29 5.35 6.49
C GLN A 369 -2.90 5.32 7.96
N VAL A 370 -1.63 5.63 8.26
CA VAL A 370 -1.07 5.62 9.63
C VAL A 370 -1.46 6.89 10.38
N VAL A 371 -2.27 6.77 11.42
CA VAL A 371 -2.71 7.90 12.25
C VAL A 371 -1.80 8.16 13.47
N SER A 372 -0.89 7.23 13.78
CA SER A 372 0.12 7.38 14.83
C SER A 372 1.28 6.36 14.69
N TYR A 373 2.51 6.81 14.89
CA TYR A 373 3.72 5.95 14.86
C TYR A 373 4.87 6.53 15.68
N THR A 374 5.84 5.67 15.97
CA THR A 374 7.12 6.03 16.58
C THR A 374 8.25 5.74 15.60
N ASP A 375 9.23 6.64 15.56
CA ASP A 375 10.45 6.50 14.78
C ASP A 375 11.64 6.75 15.69
N LYS A 376 12.62 5.86 15.64
CA LYS A 376 13.86 5.98 16.39
C LYS A 376 15.03 5.83 15.43
N THR A 377 15.74 6.92 15.23
CA THR A 377 16.90 6.98 14.35
C THR A 377 18.17 7.17 15.17
N ARG A 378 19.10 6.22 15.06
CA ARG A 378 20.50 6.39 15.48
C ARG A 378 21.30 6.90 14.30
N THR A 379 22.03 7.99 14.48
CA THR A 379 22.94 8.53 13.47
C THR A 379 24.36 8.37 13.97
N HIS A 380 25.14 7.58 13.25
CA HIS A 380 26.57 7.44 13.46
C HIS A 380 27.29 8.38 12.49
N GLY A 381 28.19 9.21 13.00
CA GLY A 381 29.13 9.95 12.15
C GLY A 381 30.27 9.03 11.71
N ASP A 382 31.43 9.59 11.38
CA ASP A 382 32.46 9.00 10.52
C ASP A 382 32.82 7.52 10.78
N LYS A 383 32.27 6.60 9.96
CA LYS A 383 32.53 5.14 10.01
C LYS A 383 34.02 4.75 9.96
N ASP A 384 34.88 5.62 9.44
CA ASP A 384 36.30 5.35 9.21
C ASP A 384 37.27 6.10 10.16
N ASN A 385 36.78 7.01 11.01
CA ASN A 385 37.64 7.82 11.88
C ASN A 385 37.08 7.96 13.31
N ASP A 386 37.29 6.91 14.12
CA ASP A 386 37.01 6.82 15.56
C ASP A 386 37.91 7.75 16.41
N THR A 387 37.90 9.05 16.10
CA THR A 387 38.50 10.10 16.92
C THR A 387 37.39 10.89 17.61
N ILE A 388 37.24 10.71 18.92
CA ILE A 388 36.70 11.54 20.04
C ILE A 388 35.61 12.62 19.80
N ASP A 389 35.44 13.19 18.61
CA ASP A 389 34.40 14.16 18.22
C ASP A 389 33.32 13.55 17.30
N ASP A 390 33.19 12.23 17.28
CA ASP A 390 32.08 11.56 16.60
C ASP A 390 30.82 11.65 17.47
N VAL A 391 29.89 12.53 17.10
CA VAL A 391 28.65 12.73 17.88
C VAL A 391 27.59 11.76 17.36
N ASP A 392 27.60 10.56 17.94
CA ASP A 392 26.49 9.62 17.82
C ASP A 392 25.25 10.20 18.47
N THR A 393 24.17 10.32 17.69
CA THR A 393 22.91 10.87 18.18
C THR A 393 21.78 9.87 18.03
N ILE A 394 20.89 9.87 19.01
CA ILE A 394 19.61 9.16 18.96
C ILE A 394 18.51 10.20 18.89
N THR A 395 17.75 10.19 17.80
CA THR A 395 16.50 10.92 17.68
C THR A 395 15.34 9.93 17.78
N GLU A 396 14.46 10.11 18.75
CA GLU A 396 13.23 9.33 18.87
C GLU A 396 12.05 10.29 18.85
N PHE A 397 11.08 10.05 17.98
CA PHE A 397 9.86 10.83 17.96
C PHE A 397 8.62 9.96 17.84
N THR A 398 7.53 10.42 18.43
CA THR A 398 6.20 9.85 18.23
C THR A 398 5.33 10.90 17.56
N ARG A 399 4.82 10.57 16.37
CA ARG A 399 3.76 11.36 15.73
C ARG A 399 2.41 10.73 16.04
N SER A 400 1.48 11.52 16.52
CA SER A 400 0.12 11.10 16.86
C SER A 400 -0.90 12.10 16.33
N ASN A 401 -2.18 11.71 16.34
CA ASN A 401 -3.28 12.52 15.79
C ASN A 401 -2.99 12.97 14.35
N ILE A 402 -2.35 12.11 13.55
CA ILE A 402 -2.04 12.41 12.16
C ILE A 402 -3.35 12.50 11.38
N LYS A 403 -3.50 13.57 10.61
CA LYS A 403 -4.65 13.79 9.74
C LYS A 403 -4.22 13.96 8.30
N TYR A 404 -5.04 13.46 7.39
CA TYR A 404 -4.79 13.45 5.96
C TYR A 404 -5.78 14.34 5.21
N ASP A 405 -5.30 15.00 4.16
CA ASP A 405 -6.16 15.67 3.21
C ASP A 405 -6.80 14.66 2.23
N GLY A 406 -7.63 15.14 1.31
CA GLY A 406 -8.29 14.26 0.34
C GLY A 406 -7.37 13.53 -0.62
N LEU A 407 -6.09 13.88 -0.68
CA LEU A 407 -5.08 13.21 -1.51
C LEU A 407 -4.21 12.26 -0.69
N SER A 408 -4.61 11.93 0.54
CA SER A 408 -3.82 11.12 1.47
C SER A 408 -2.48 11.75 1.86
N ARG A 409 -2.37 13.08 1.87
CA ARG A 409 -1.19 13.80 2.34
C ARG A 409 -1.40 14.28 3.77
N MET A 410 -0.39 14.12 4.62
CA MET A 410 -0.47 14.45 6.05
C MET A 410 -0.48 15.97 6.30
N TYR A 411 -1.63 16.56 6.64
CA TYR A 411 -1.72 18.00 6.85
C TYR A 411 -1.59 18.43 8.32
N SER A 412 -1.80 17.52 9.28
CA SER A 412 -1.75 17.86 10.71
C SER A 412 -1.26 16.67 11.55
N TYR A 413 -0.55 16.96 12.64
CA TYR A 413 -0.11 15.98 13.63
C TYR A 413 0.38 16.65 14.92
N ASN A 414 0.48 15.86 15.97
CA ASN A 414 1.24 16.15 17.19
C ASN A 414 2.54 15.34 17.13
N GLU A 415 3.68 15.95 17.43
CA GLU A 415 4.96 15.25 17.54
C GLU A 415 5.61 15.54 18.88
N ASP A 416 5.97 14.48 19.60
CA ASP A 416 6.85 14.54 20.75
C ASP A 416 8.17 13.90 20.35
N SER A 417 9.26 14.67 20.37
CA SER A 417 10.59 14.19 19.97
C SER A 417 11.64 14.42 21.04
N VAL A 418 12.61 13.52 21.09
CA VAL A 418 13.77 13.55 21.98
C VAL A 418 15.01 13.32 21.13
N LEU A 419 15.93 14.28 21.16
CA LEU A 419 17.29 14.16 20.62
C LEU A 419 18.25 14.01 21.79
N LYS A 420 19.14 13.01 21.75
CA LYS A 420 20.18 12.84 22.77
C LYS A 420 21.48 12.28 22.19
N ASP A 421 22.58 12.54 22.88
CA ASP A 421 23.86 11.88 22.58
C ASP A 421 23.79 10.40 22.98
N GLU A 422 24.41 9.53 22.19
CA GLU A 422 24.46 8.09 22.47
C GLU A 422 25.44 7.74 23.60
N VAL A 423 26.48 8.56 23.82
CA VAL A 423 27.56 8.28 24.76
C VAL A 423 27.15 8.56 26.22
N PRO A 424 27.24 7.56 27.14
CA PRO A 424 27.00 7.78 28.56
C PRO A 424 28.20 8.46 29.27
N PRO A 425 27.97 9.36 30.23
CA PRO A 425 26.67 9.93 30.59
C PRO A 425 26.18 10.89 29.50
N VAL A 426 24.87 10.86 29.21
CA VAL A 426 24.23 11.76 28.23
C VAL A 426 24.52 13.21 28.59
N LYS A 427 25.18 13.94 27.68
CA LYS A 427 25.55 15.35 27.89
C LYS A 427 24.53 16.32 27.29
N LEU A 428 23.90 15.93 26.19
CA LEU A 428 22.80 16.65 25.55
C LEU A 428 21.53 15.80 25.52
N GLU A 429 20.42 16.35 26.03
CA GLU A 429 19.07 15.86 25.79
C GLU A 429 18.17 17.05 25.47
N VAL A 430 17.55 17.04 24.29
CA VAL A 430 16.61 18.06 23.85
C VAL A 430 15.27 17.41 23.61
N ARG A 431 14.23 17.91 24.28
CA ARG A 431 12.85 17.50 24.03
C ARG A 431 12.12 18.59 23.27
N THR A 432 11.46 18.20 22.19
CA THR A 432 10.68 19.11 21.37
C THR A 432 9.26 18.59 21.27
N GLN A 433 8.29 19.49 21.38
CA GLN A 433 6.89 19.21 21.10
C GLN A 433 6.45 20.09 19.94
N ILE A 434 5.87 19.48 18.92
CA ILE A 434 5.34 20.18 17.74
C ILE A 434 3.84 19.87 17.66
N LEU A 435 3.04 20.93 17.66
CA LEU A 435 1.64 20.85 17.27
C LEU A 435 1.51 21.47 15.88
N ARG A 436 1.39 20.63 14.85
CA ARG A 436 1.16 21.07 13.47
C ARG A 436 -0.34 20.95 13.18
N THR A 437 -1.02 22.09 13.14
CA THR A 437 -2.48 22.16 12.98
C THR A 437 -2.92 22.18 11.52
N SER A 438 -2.05 22.63 10.62
CA SER A 438 -2.28 22.65 9.18
C SER A 438 -0.94 22.66 8.45
N THR A 439 -0.92 22.02 7.27
CA THR A 439 0.19 22.02 6.34
C THR A 439 -0.39 22.22 4.97
N THR A 440 0.12 23.20 4.26
CA THR A 440 -0.21 23.45 2.86
C THR A 440 0.81 22.77 1.97
N TYR A 441 0.35 22.36 0.79
CA TYR A 441 1.18 21.72 -0.21
C TYR A 441 1.21 22.55 -1.47
N ASP A 442 2.36 22.61 -2.11
CA ASP A 442 2.47 23.19 -3.44
C ASP A 442 1.95 22.23 -4.52
N GLN A 443 2.05 22.69 -5.76
CA GLN A 443 1.56 22.00 -6.97
C GLN A 443 2.27 20.66 -7.23
N GLN A 444 3.43 20.42 -6.60
CA GLN A 444 4.18 19.16 -6.69
C GLN A 444 3.97 18.29 -5.44
N SER A 445 2.95 18.60 -4.63
CA SER A 445 2.69 17.96 -3.34
C SER A 445 3.86 18.04 -2.35
N ARG A 446 4.68 19.10 -2.46
CA ARG A 446 5.74 19.41 -1.48
C ARG A 446 5.16 20.31 -0.40
N MET A 447 5.57 20.13 0.85
CA MET A 447 5.13 20.99 1.95
C MET A 447 5.57 22.43 1.68
N ALA A 448 4.62 23.36 1.66
CA ALA A 448 4.82 24.76 1.29
C ALA A 448 4.65 25.74 2.48
N GLY A 449 4.02 25.29 3.57
CA GLY A 449 3.80 26.09 4.78
C GLY A 449 3.08 25.34 5.87
#